data_AF-A0A4U9USA6-F1
#
_entry.id   AF-A0A4U9USA6-F1
#
_cell.length_a   1.000
_cell.length_b   1.000
_cell.length_c   1.000
_cell.angle_alpha   90.00
_cell.angle_beta   90.00
_cell.angle_gamma   90.00
#
_symmetry.space_group_name_H-M   'P 1'
#
loop_
_entity.id
_entity.type
_entity.pdbx_description
1 polymer ?
#
loop_
_entity_poly.entity_id
_entity_poly.type
_entity_poly.pdbx_seq_one_letter_code
_entity_poly.pdbx_strand_id
1 'polypeptide(L)' 'MIIGGFSAFSGVVDWAKMREIADSIGAYLFVDMAHVAGLIAAGVYPNPVPHAHVVTTTTHKTLAGPPWRPDPGQRW' A
#
# COMPACT_ATOMS: atom_id res chain seq x y z
N MET A 1 1.31 15.40 5.65
CA MET A 1 1.24 14.08 4.99
C MET A 1 0.63 13.09 5.97
N ILE A 2 -0.25 12.21 5.50
CA ILE A 2 -0.87 11.10 6.24
C ILE A 2 -0.45 9.79 5.55
N ILE A 3 -0.09 8.77 6.34
CA ILE A 3 0.28 7.45 5.83
C ILE A 3 -0.86 6.46 6.10
N GLY A 4 -1.36 5.81 5.04
CA GLY A 4 -2.42 4.80 5.11
C GLY A 4 -1.93 3.42 4.70
N GLY A 5 -1.30 2.69 5.61
CA GLY A 5 -0.78 1.35 5.39
C GLY A 5 -0.66 0.57 6.70
N PHE A 6 -0.44 -0.74 6.62
CA PHE A 6 -0.34 -1.58 7.81
C PHE A 6 0.50 -2.84 7.58
N SER A 7 1.10 -3.34 8.67
CA SER A 7 1.80 -4.63 8.69
C SER A 7 1.01 -5.72 9.42
N ALA A 8 0.20 -5.34 10.42
CA ALA A 8 -0.50 -6.26 11.34
C ALA A 8 -1.90 -5.74 11.69
N PHE A 9 -2.73 -5.52 10.67
CA PHE A 9 -4.15 -5.18 10.81
C PHE A 9 -4.96 -6.15 9.96
N SER A 10 -5.99 -6.75 10.54
CA SER A 10 -6.82 -7.77 9.87
C SER A 10 -8.08 -7.21 9.22
N GLY A 11 -8.39 -5.93 9.43
CA GLY A 11 -9.59 -5.29 8.90
C GLY A 11 -9.43 -4.76 7.47
N VAL A 12 -10.50 -4.13 7.00
CA VAL A 12 -10.53 -3.39 5.73
C VAL A 12 -10.26 -1.92 6.01
N VAL A 13 -9.29 -1.33 5.31
CA VAL A 13 -8.96 0.09 5.46
C VAL A 13 -9.88 0.94 4.58
N ASP A 14 -10.43 2.00 5.18
CA ASP A 14 -11.22 3.02 4.46
C ASP A 14 -10.31 4.17 4.01
N TRP A 15 -9.68 4.01 2.85
CA TRP A 15 -8.82 5.05 2.28
C TRP A 15 -9.59 6.26 1.75
N ALA A 16 -10.87 6.13 1.44
CA ALA A 16 -11.71 7.27 1.07
C ALA A 16 -11.86 8.22 2.26
N LYS A 17 -12.13 7.66 3.46
CA LYS A 17 -12.19 8.47 4.68
C LYS A 17 -10.85 9.10 5.03
N MET A 18 -9.76 8.36 4.87
CA MET A 18 -8.42 8.92 5.05
C MET A 18 -8.14 10.07 4.08
N ARG A 19 -8.64 9.97 2.84
CA ARG A 19 -8.51 11.03 1.83
C ARG A 19 -9.26 12.29 2.23
N GLU A 20 -10.51 12.18 2.70
CA GLU A 20 -11.28 13.34 3.21
C GLU A 20 -10.52 14.08 4.32
N ILE A 21 -9.92 13.33 5.25
CA ILE A 21 -9.14 13.91 6.35
C ILE A 21 -7.88 14.60 5.80
N ALA A 22 -7.18 13.94 4.88
CA ALA A 22 -5.98 14.51 4.27
C ALA A 22 -6.28 15.84 3.55
N ASP A 23 -7.37 15.91 2.78
CA ASP A 23 -7.82 17.12 2.09
C ASP A 23 -8.18 18.25 3.07
N SER A 24 -8.84 17.92 4.18
CA SER A 24 -9.27 18.92 5.18
C SER A 24 -8.12 19.70 5.82
N ILE A 25 -6.91 19.15 5.82
CA ILE A 25 -5.71 19.78 6.39
C ILE A 25 -4.64 20.08 5.33
N GLY A 26 -4.96 19.94 4.04
CA GLY A 26 -4.03 20.16 2.94
C GLY A 26 -2.83 19.20 2.93
N ALA A 27 -3.00 17.96 3.40
CA ALA A 27 -1.95 16.95 3.46
C ALA A 27 -1.98 15.98 2.26
N TYR A 28 -0.81 15.53 1.83
CA TYR A 28 -0.71 14.34 0.97
C TYR A 28 -1.16 13.07 1.70
N LEU A 29 -1.91 12.22 1.00
CA LEU A 29 -2.21 10.83 1.39
C LEU A 29 -1.25 9.88 0.66
N PHE A 30 -0.37 9.25 1.44
CA PHE A 30 0.60 8.25 0.97
C PHE A 30 0.16 6.88 1.47
N VAL A 31 -0.06 5.92 0.59
CA VAL A 31 -0.50 4.57 0.96
C VAL A 31 0.62 3.55 0.75
N ASP A 32 0.98 2.82 1.81
CA ASP A 32 1.82 1.62 1.70
C ASP A 32 0.93 0.37 1.75
N MET A 33 0.76 -0.28 0.61
CA MET A 33 -0.09 -1.48 0.47
C MET A 33 0.69 -2.79 0.52
N ALA A 34 1.95 -2.78 0.98
CA ALA A 34 2.87 -3.90 0.89
C ALA A 34 2.30 -5.28 1.29
N HIS A 35 1.52 -5.37 2.37
CA HIS A 35 0.97 -6.63 2.86
C HIS A 35 -0.26 -7.13 2.07
N VAL A 36 -1.00 -6.25 1.41
CA VAL A 36 -2.25 -6.57 0.71
C VAL A 36 -2.18 -6.42 -0.81
N ALA A 37 -1.02 -6.05 -1.36
CA ALA A 37 -0.84 -5.78 -2.78
C ALA A 37 -1.34 -6.90 -3.72
N GLY A 38 -1.12 -8.17 -3.37
CA GLY A 38 -1.63 -9.29 -4.16
C GLY A 38 -3.16 -9.43 -4.09
N LEU A 39 -3.74 -9.15 -2.92
CA LEU A 39 -5.20 -9.17 -2.74
C LEU A 39 -5.88 -8.04 -3.53
N ILE A 40 -5.24 -6.87 -3.57
CA ILE A 40 -5.67 -5.73 -4.39
C ILE A 40 -5.59 -6.09 -5.88
N ALA A 41 -4.47 -6.66 -6.33
CA ALA A 41 -4.29 -7.10 -7.71
C ALA A 41 -5.31 -8.17 -8.15
N ALA A 42 -5.71 -9.05 -7.23
CA ALA A 42 -6.74 -10.05 -7.44
C ALA A 42 -8.19 -9.51 -7.34
N GLY A 43 -8.37 -8.23 -6.97
CA GLY A 43 -9.69 -7.60 -6.84
C GLY A 43 -10.49 -8.04 -5.59
N VAL A 44 -9.84 -8.64 -4.59
CA VAL A 44 -10.50 -9.15 -3.37
C VAL A 44 -10.25 -8.29 -2.13
N TYR A 45 -9.49 -7.20 -2.26
CA TYR A 45 -9.32 -6.16 -1.24
C TYR A 45 -9.48 -4.79 -1.91
N PRO A 46 -9.98 -3.74 -1.23
CA PRO A 46 -10.23 -2.45 -1.87
C PRO A 46 -8.97 -1.86 -2.52
N ASN A 47 -9.17 -1.06 -3.58
CA ASN A 47 -8.07 -0.43 -4.30
C ASN A 47 -7.80 0.98 -3.73
N PRO A 48 -6.58 1.29 -3.24
CA PRO A 48 -6.25 2.61 -2.73
C PRO A 48 -6.00 3.66 -3.82
N VAL A 49 -5.72 3.26 -5.06
CA VAL A 49 -5.29 4.15 -6.16
C VAL A 49 -6.28 5.29 -6.46
N PRO A 50 -7.62 5.10 -6.41
CA PRO A 50 -8.56 6.21 -6.61
C PRO A 50 -8.53 7.29 -5.51
N HIS A 51 -7.94 7.01 -4.34
CA HIS A 51 -7.97 7.89 -3.18
C HIS A 51 -6.59 8.46 -2.83
N ALA A 52 -5.54 7.66 -2.97
CA ALA A 52 -4.18 8.03 -2.60
C ALA A 52 -3.53 8.98 -3.61
N HIS A 53 -2.67 9.89 -3.12
CA HIS A 53 -1.82 10.69 -3.99
C HIS A 53 -0.58 9.90 -4.46
N VAL A 54 -0.06 9.05 -3.58
CA VAL A 54 1.10 8.18 -3.83
C VAL A 54 0.80 6.81 -3.24
N VAL A 55 1.16 5.76 -3.98
CA VAL A 55 1.08 4.36 -3.52
C VAL A 55 2.44 3.72 -3.62
N THR A 56 2.89 3.05 -2.55
CA THR A 56 4.06 2.19 -2.54
C THR A 56 3.68 0.76 -2.17
N THR A 57 4.55 -0.17 -2.55
CA THR A 57 4.37 -1.58 -2.20
C THR A 57 5.70 -2.33 -2.22
N THR A 58 5.74 -3.46 -1.52
CA THR A 58 6.71 -4.52 -1.80
C THR A 58 6.14 -5.53 -2.79
N THR A 59 7.01 -6.23 -3.51
CA THR A 59 6.62 -7.26 -4.49
C THR A 59 6.56 -8.68 -3.90
N HIS A 60 7.27 -8.96 -2.80
CA HIS A 60 7.50 -10.32 -2.30
C HIS A 60 6.53 -10.83 -1.24
N LYS A 61 5.51 -10.05 -0.90
CA LYS A 61 4.47 -10.47 0.04
C LYS A 61 3.33 -11.15 -0.72
N THR A 62 2.09 -10.71 -0.52
CA THR A 62 0.92 -11.28 -1.18
C THR A 62 0.98 -11.17 -2.71
N LEU A 63 1.77 -10.24 -3.26
CA LEU A 63 2.00 -10.13 -4.71
C LEU A 63 2.92 -11.23 -5.28
N ALA A 64 3.58 -12.03 -4.42
CA ALA A 64 4.35 -13.23 -4.78
C ALA A 64 5.50 -13.04 -5.79
N GLY A 65 6.01 -11.82 -5.95
CA GLY A 65 7.21 -11.53 -6.74
C GLY A 65 8.53 -11.72 -5.97
N PRO A 66 9.69 -11.50 -6.60
CA PRO A 66 10.97 -11.52 -5.90
C PRO A 66 11.08 -10.32 -4.93
N PRO A 67 11.84 -10.42 -3.83
CA PRO A 67 12.23 -9.23 -3.08
C PRO A 67 13.09 -8.34 -3.97
N TRP A 68 12.92 -7.02 -3.86
CA TRP A 68 13.78 -6.10 -4.59
C TRP A 68 15.23 -6.30 -4.16
N ARG A 69 16.13 -6.45 -5.14
CA ARG A 69 17.58 -6.51 -4.92
C ARG A 69 18.24 -5.31 -5.60
N PRO A 70 19.05 -4.52 -4.87
CA PRO A 70 19.93 -3.53 -5.49
C PRO A 70 21.11 -4.19 -6.24
N ASP A 71 21.53 -5.38 -5.79
CA ASP A 71 22.71 -6.09 -6.30
C ASP A 71 22.36 -7.54 -6.68
N PRO A 72 22.57 -7.97 -7.94
CA PRO A 72 22.36 -9.36 -8.37
C PRO A 72 23.36 -10.37 -7.77
N GLY A 73 24.43 -9.93 -7.12
CA GLY A 73 25.51 -10.78 -6.61
C GLY A 73 25.31 -11.36 -5.20
N GLN A 74 24.47 -10.77 -4.35
CA GLN A 74 24.22 -11.35 -3.02
C GLN A 74 23.28 -12.55 -3.12
N ARG A 75 23.73 -13.73 -2.68
CA ARG A 75 22.90 -14.92 -2.47
C ARG A 75 22.52 -14.99 -0.99
N TRP A 76 21.25 -15.25 -0.72
CA TRP A 76 20.84 -15.94 0.51
C TRP A 76 20.87 -17.43 0.17
#